data_AF-A0A2E5J895-F1
#
_entry.id   AF-A0A2E5J895-F1
#
_cell.length_a   1.000
_cell.length_b   1.000
_cell.length_c   1.000
_cell.angle_alpha   90.00
_cell.angle_beta   90.00
_cell.angle_gamma   90.00
#
_symmetry.space_group_name_H-M   'P 1'
#
loop_
_entity.id
_entity.type
_entity.pdbx_description
1 polymer ?
#
loop_
_entity_poly.entity_id
_entity_poly.type
_entity_poly.pdbx_seq_one_letter_code
_entity_poly.pdbx_strand_id
1 'polypeptide(L)'
;MQSNYQFKLLNFNHLMQLYETNYCMIIRLLREKSMNKKPTSIKFSNHTLHYEPVSESKYTSIFKLYYKYWNDSSCNGEYHIKPHLIFTLYKDAKILDVQSLSQHQKFEDSINNKIKINLSIFKWLKSIISKPYIFQ
;
A
#
# COMPACT_ATOMS: atom_id res chain seq x y z
N MET A 1 22.03 29.15 -2.31
CA MET A 1 20.65 28.96 -1.78
C MET A 1 19.67 28.34 -2.80
N GLN A 2 19.86 28.46 -4.12
CA GLN A 2 18.99 27.85 -5.15
C GLN A 2 19.01 26.31 -5.19
N SER A 3 20.14 25.66 -4.87
CA SER A 3 20.29 24.21 -4.97
C SER A 3 19.31 23.43 -4.07
N ASN A 4 19.14 23.85 -2.81
CA ASN A 4 18.28 23.15 -1.83
C ASN A 4 16.80 23.18 -2.23
N TYR A 5 16.32 24.28 -2.84
CA TYR A 5 14.95 24.37 -3.34
C TYR A 5 14.71 23.41 -4.52
N GLN A 6 15.66 23.32 -5.46
CA GLN A 6 15.59 22.37 -6.57
C GLN A 6 15.56 20.92 -6.08
N PHE A 7 16.39 20.56 -5.10
CA PHE A 7 16.37 19.21 -4.50
C PHE A 7 15.03 18.89 -3.83
N LYS A 8 14.45 19.84 -3.08
CA LYS A 8 13.12 19.66 -2.47
C LYS A 8 12.03 19.45 -3.53
N LEU A 9 12.06 20.23 -4.62
CA LEU A 9 11.11 20.12 -5.71
C LEU A 9 11.24 18.77 -6.43
N LEU A 10 12.46 18.31 -6.69
CA LEU A 10 12.71 16.99 -7.29
C LEU A 10 12.16 15.85 -6.40
N ASN A 11 12.40 15.92 -5.09
CA ASN A 11 11.88 14.92 -4.14
C ASN A 11 10.34 14.94 -4.11
N PHE A 12 9.72 16.11 -4.16
CA PHE A 12 8.26 16.23 -4.22
C PHE A 12 7.70 15.62 -5.51
N ASN A 13 8.25 15.99 -6.67
CA ASN A 13 7.84 15.43 -7.95
C ASN A 13 8.00 13.91 -7.99
N HIS A 14 9.11 13.40 -7.46
CA HIS A 14 9.34 11.96 -7.36
C HIS A 14 8.32 11.27 -6.46
N LEU A 15 7.99 11.86 -5.31
CA LEU A 15 6.96 11.34 -4.42
C LEU A 15 5.57 11.32 -5.08
N MET A 16 5.21 12.39 -5.79
CA MET A 16 3.94 12.46 -6.53
C MET A 16 3.85 11.36 -7.61
N GLN A 17 4.92 11.16 -8.37
CA GLN A 17 4.99 10.06 -9.36
C GLN A 17 4.82 8.68 -8.71
N LEU A 18 5.42 8.46 -7.53
CA LEU A 18 5.22 7.22 -6.78
C LEU A 18 3.76 7.05 -6.36
N TYR A 19 3.12 8.10 -5.88
CA TYR A 19 1.71 8.06 -5.49
C TYR A 19 0.78 7.71 -6.66
N GLU A 20 0.97 8.34 -7.81
CA GLU A 20 0.19 8.08 -9.04
C GLU A 20 0.43 6.66 -9.57
N THR A 21 1.69 6.21 -9.58
CA THR A 21 2.05 4.87 -10.06
C THR A 21 1.47 3.80 -9.15
N ASN A 22 1.60 3.97 -7.83
CA ASN A 22 1.02 3.08 -6.84
C ASN A 22 -0.51 3.04 -6.94
N TYR A 23 -1.16 4.18 -7.20
CA TYR A 23 -2.60 4.25 -7.46
C TYR A 23 -3.00 3.36 -8.63
N CYS A 24 -2.32 3.49 -9.77
CA CYS A 24 -2.65 2.69 -10.96
C CYS A 24 -2.49 1.19 -10.68
N MET A 25 -1.42 0.81 -9.98
CA MET A 25 -1.16 -0.59 -9.61
C MET A 25 -2.21 -1.13 -8.65
N ILE A 26 -2.58 -0.38 -7.61
CA ILE A 26 -3.54 -0.86 -6.62
C ILE A 26 -4.95 -0.94 -7.19
N ILE A 27 -5.35 0.00 -8.05
CA ILE A 27 -6.61 -0.06 -8.76
C ILE A 27 -6.66 -1.29 -9.66
N ARG A 28 -5.58 -1.61 -10.37
CA ARG A 28 -5.50 -2.84 -11.18
C ARG A 28 -5.64 -4.09 -10.30
N LEU A 29 -4.92 -4.14 -9.17
CA LEU A 29 -4.96 -5.25 -8.22
C LEU A 29 -6.36 -5.47 -7.63
N LEU A 30 -7.05 -4.40 -7.26
CA LEU A 30 -8.35 -4.44 -6.57
C LEU A 30 -9.54 -4.46 -7.54
N ARG A 31 -9.43 -3.95 -8.76
CA ARG A 31 -10.52 -4.04 -9.76
C ARG A 31 -10.84 -5.48 -10.15
N GLU A 32 -9.85 -6.37 -10.12
CA GLU A 32 -10.10 -7.81 -10.31
C GLU A 32 -10.93 -8.42 -9.16
N LYS A 33 -10.92 -7.80 -7.98
CA LYS A 33 -11.63 -8.28 -6.78
C LYS A 33 -12.32 -7.11 -6.09
N SER A 34 -13.50 -6.74 -6.61
CA SER A 34 -14.43 -5.71 -6.10
C SER A 34 -14.09 -5.15 -4.72
N MET A 35 -13.85 -3.83 -4.65
CA MET A 35 -13.68 -3.06 -3.41
C MET A 35 -14.96 -3.09 -2.58
N ASN A 36 -15.20 -4.21 -1.93
CA ASN A 36 -16.35 -4.41 -1.05
C ASN A 36 -16.11 -3.68 0.27
N LYS A 37 -17.20 -3.20 0.89
CA LYS A 37 -17.16 -2.61 2.25
C LYS A 37 -16.83 -3.63 3.36
N LYS A 38 -16.55 -4.88 2.99
CA LYS A 38 -16.25 -5.96 3.93
C LYS A 38 -14.79 -6.38 3.79
N PRO A 39 -14.15 -6.85 4.87
CA PRO A 39 -12.85 -7.50 4.77
C PRO A 39 -12.91 -8.65 3.76
N THR A 40 -11.92 -8.73 2.89
CA THR A 40 -11.86 -9.76 1.83
C THR A 40 -10.46 -10.35 1.73
N SER A 41 -10.41 -11.59 1.27
CA SER A 41 -9.15 -12.32 1.08
C SER A 41 -8.90 -12.51 -0.40
N ILE A 42 -7.78 -11.99 -0.88
CA ILE A 42 -7.30 -12.04 -2.24
C ILE A 42 -6.24 -13.14 -2.31
N LYS A 43 -6.63 -14.33 -2.75
CA LYS A 43 -5.69 -15.42 -3.03
C LYS A 43 -4.82 -15.12 -4.25
N PHE A 44 -3.50 -15.31 -4.11
CA PHE A 44 -2.47 -15.25 -5.16
C PHE A 44 -1.61 -16.50 -5.05
N SER A 45 -1.70 -17.45 -5.98
CA SER A 45 -0.97 -18.75 -5.96
C SER A 45 -0.72 -19.32 -4.54
N ASN A 46 0.40 -18.95 -3.91
CA ASN A 46 0.85 -19.46 -2.61
C ASN A 46 0.67 -18.49 -1.43
N HIS A 47 0.01 -17.34 -1.62
CA HIS A 47 -0.13 -16.27 -0.64
C HIS A 47 -1.57 -15.75 -0.61
N THR A 48 -2.11 -15.50 0.58
CA THR A 48 -3.40 -14.82 0.74
C THR A 48 -3.17 -13.41 1.24
N LEU A 49 -3.50 -12.43 0.40
CA LEU A 49 -3.50 -11.01 0.77
C LEU A 49 -4.87 -10.66 1.34
N HIS A 50 -4.91 -10.11 2.54
CA HIS A 50 -6.14 -9.64 3.17
C HIS A 50 -6.30 -8.14 2.94
N TYR A 51 -7.49 -7.76 2.51
CA TYR A 51 -7.97 -6.39 2.40
C TYR A 51 -8.93 -6.11 3.55
N GLU A 52 -8.65 -5.06 4.31
CA GLU A 52 -9.48 -4.62 5.43
C GLU A 52 -9.85 -3.14 5.21
N PRO A 53 -11.11 -2.84 4.86
CA PRO A 53 -11.56 -1.45 4.73
C PRO A 53 -11.62 -0.80 6.13
N VAL A 54 -11.09 0.42 6.24
CA VAL A 54 -11.11 1.21 7.48
C VAL A 54 -12.13 2.34 7.38
N SER A 55 -12.12 3.08 6.27
CA SER A 55 -13.07 4.15 6.00
C SER A 55 -13.27 4.32 4.49
N GLU A 56 -14.47 4.69 4.08
CA GLU A 56 -14.85 4.79 2.67
C GLU A 56 -15.74 6.02 2.45
N SER A 57 -15.35 6.90 1.55
CA SER A 57 -16.11 8.05 1.08
C SER A 57 -16.17 8.09 -0.44
N LYS A 58 -16.93 9.05 -0.99
CA LYS A 58 -17.03 9.26 -2.44
C LYS A 58 -15.66 9.50 -3.07
N TYR A 59 -14.75 10.19 -2.38
CA TYR A 59 -13.46 10.63 -2.92
C TYR A 59 -12.26 9.95 -2.28
N THR A 60 -12.42 9.29 -1.13
CA THR A 60 -11.29 8.73 -0.38
C THR A 60 -11.62 7.34 0.15
N SER A 61 -10.68 6.41 0.02
CA SER A 61 -10.74 5.08 0.63
C SER A 61 -9.53 4.88 1.51
N ILE A 62 -9.75 4.49 2.77
CA ILE A 62 -8.70 4.12 3.71
C ILE A 62 -8.84 2.64 4.02
N PHE A 63 -7.75 1.89 3.87
CA PHE A 63 -7.76 0.45 4.07
C PHE A 63 -6.38 -0.05 4.51
N LYS A 64 -6.33 -1.31 4.92
CA LYS A 64 -5.10 -2.05 5.20
C LYS A 64 -4.96 -3.22 4.24
N LEU A 65 -3.70 -3.52 3.91
CA LEU A 65 -3.32 -4.71 3.16
C LEU A 65 -2.24 -5.46 3.92
N TYR A 66 -2.47 -6.75 4.17
CA TYR A 66 -1.51 -7.59 4.87
C TYR A 66 -1.63 -9.04 4.44
N TYR A 67 -0.51 -9.77 4.50
CA TYR A 67 -0.54 -11.22 4.41
C TYR A 67 -0.78 -11.79 5.80
N LYS A 68 -1.59 -12.84 5.88
CA LYS A 68 -1.71 -13.67 7.08
C LYS A 68 -0.84 -14.90 6.86
N TYR A 69 0.24 -15.00 7.63
CA TYR A 69 1.10 -16.18 7.61
C TYR A 69 0.83 -17.00 8.87
N TRP A 70 0.70 -18.31 8.70
CA TRP A 70 0.73 -19.27 9.79
C TRP A 70 2.19 -19.61 10.10
N ASN A 71 2.60 -19.49 11.36
CA ASN A 71 3.96 -19.84 11.78
C ASN A 71 3.97 -21.23 12.42
N ASP A 72 4.29 -22.24 11.61
CA ASP A 72 4.44 -23.63 12.08
C ASP A 72 5.59 -23.83 13.09
N SER A 73 6.48 -22.84 13.23
CA SER A 73 7.64 -22.90 14.14
C SER A 73 7.31 -22.50 15.58
N SER A 74 6.09 -22.05 15.86
CA SER A 74 5.63 -21.66 17.20
C SER A 74 4.71 -22.74 17.78
N CYS A 75 5.05 -23.30 18.94
CA CYS A 75 4.27 -24.37 19.60
C CYS A 75 2.82 -23.97 19.94
N ASN A 76 2.46 -22.69 19.80
CA ASN A 76 1.13 -22.14 20.10
C ASN A 76 0.41 -21.51 18.89
N GLY A 77 0.88 -21.74 17.66
CA GLY A 77 0.15 -21.34 16.44
C GLY A 77 -0.19 -19.84 16.38
N GLU A 78 0.81 -18.97 16.44
CA GLU A 78 0.58 -17.52 16.38
C GLU A 78 0.57 -17.01 14.92
N TYR A 79 -0.42 -16.17 14.60
CA TYR A 79 -0.47 -15.46 13.32
C TYR A 79 0.40 -14.21 13.37
N HIS A 80 1.40 -14.11 12.50
CA HIS A 80 2.16 -12.87 12.33
C HIS A 80 1.55 -11.99 11.22
N ILE A 81 1.22 -10.75 11.57
CA ILE A 81 0.77 -9.71 10.64
C ILE A 81 1.97 -8.80 10.34
N LYS A 82 2.38 -8.70 9.06
CA LYS A 82 3.40 -7.72 8.62
C LYS A 82 2.93 -6.28 8.95
N PRO A 83 3.83 -5.30 9.12
CA PRO A 83 3.52 -4.06 9.82
C PRO A 83 2.32 -3.33 9.22
N HIS A 84 1.50 -2.76 10.11
CA HIS A 84 0.25 -2.07 9.84
C HIS A 84 0.48 -0.81 8.98
N LEU A 85 0.58 -1.02 7.67
CA LEU A 85 0.55 0.08 6.70
C LEU A 85 -0.89 0.49 6.46
N ILE A 86 -1.12 1.79 6.50
CA ILE A 86 -2.39 2.43 6.18
C ILE A 86 -2.28 2.96 4.76
N PHE A 87 -3.19 2.51 3.91
CA PHE A 87 -3.31 2.93 2.53
C PHE A 87 -4.43 3.95 2.45
N THR A 88 -4.13 5.15 1.95
CA THR A 88 -5.12 6.20 1.70
C THR A 88 -5.15 6.50 0.21
N LEU A 89 -6.26 6.11 -0.41
CA LEU A 89 -6.51 6.21 -1.83
C LEU A 89 -7.41 7.42 -2.09
N TYR A 90 -6.87 8.44 -2.76
CA TYR A 90 -7.63 9.62 -3.20
C TYR A 90 -8.06 9.41 -4.65
N LYS A 91 -9.37 9.23 -4.85
CA LYS A 91 -9.95 8.78 -6.12
C LYS A 91 -9.99 9.88 -7.17
N ASP A 92 -10.19 11.11 -6.75
CA ASP A 92 -10.22 12.32 -7.56
C ASP A 92 -8.84 12.72 -8.05
N ALA A 93 -7.87 12.78 -7.14
CA ALA A 93 -6.47 13.09 -7.43
C ALA A 93 -5.70 11.91 -8.05
N LYS A 94 -6.28 10.69 -8.03
CA LYS A 94 -5.67 9.46 -8.53
C LYS A 94 -4.30 9.16 -7.91
N ILE A 95 -4.21 9.35 -6.60
CA ILE A 95 -2.99 9.12 -5.82
C ILE A 95 -3.24 8.11 -4.70
N LEU A 96 -2.21 7.31 -4.41
CA LEU A 96 -2.20 6.40 -3.27
C LEU A 96 -1.05 6.79 -2.35
N ASP A 97 -1.38 7.29 -1.17
CA ASP A 97 -0.41 7.49 -0.09
C ASP A 97 -0.41 6.27 0.83
N VAL A 98 0.79 5.84 1.21
CA VAL A 98 0.97 4.75 2.16
C VAL A 98 1.84 5.22 3.31
N GLN A 99 1.32 5.00 4.51
CA GLN A 99 1.93 5.44 5.75
C GLN A 99 2.07 4.26 6.71
N SER A 100 3.11 4.27 7.55
CA SER A 100 3.11 3.45 8.75
C SER A 100 2.09 3.98 9.76
N LEU A 101 1.65 3.12 10.68
CA LEU A 101 0.76 3.54 11.77
C LEU A 101 1.33 4.73 12.57
N SER A 102 2.65 4.75 12.80
CA SER A 102 3.34 5.83 13.50
C SER A 102 3.30 7.17 12.74
N GLN A 103 3.44 7.15 11.41
CA GLN A 103 3.33 8.34 10.57
C GLN A 103 1.90 8.86 10.53
N HIS A 104 0.94 7.94 10.44
CA HIS A 104 -0.47 8.27 10.41
C HIS A 104 -0.93 9.00 11.69
N GLN A 105 -0.37 8.64 12.85
CA GLN A 105 -0.69 9.28 14.13
C GLN A 105 0.00 10.64 14.32
N LYS A 106 1.25 10.78 13.84
CA LYS A 106 2.07 11.97 14.11
C LYS A 106 1.87 13.11 13.11
N PHE A 107 1.22 12.85 11.96
CA PHE A 107 0.97 13.79 10.85
C PHE A 107 2.22 14.47 10.23
N GLU A 108 3.34 14.51 10.93
CA GLU A 108 4.62 15.01 10.49
C GLU A 108 5.56 13.86 10.16
N ASP A 109 6.05 13.87 8.93
CA ASP A 109 7.15 13.02 8.52
C ASP A 109 7.96 13.64 7.39
N SER A 110 9.25 13.29 7.34
CA SER A 110 10.15 13.79 6.30
C SER A 110 9.77 13.24 4.92
N ILE A 111 9.96 14.05 3.88
CA ILE A 111 9.69 13.63 2.50
C ILE A 111 10.46 12.37 2.10
N ASN A 112 11.68 12.21 2.64
CA ASN A 112 12.53 11.05 2.39
C ASN A 112 11.90 9.75 2.95
N ASN A 113 11.28 9.82 4.12
CA ASN A 113 10.60 8.67 4.71
C ASN A 113 9.32 8.32 3.94
N LYS A 114 8.55 9.33 3.50
CA LYS A 114 7.38 9.12 2.62
C LYS A 114 7.79 8.43 1.31
N ILE A 115 8.86 8.91 0.67
CA ILE A 115 9.44 8.28 -0.53
C ILE A 115 9.85 6.84 -0.24
N LYS A 116 10.57 6.59 0.86
CA LYS A 116 11.07 5.26 1.22
C LYS A 116 9.94 4.23 1.35
N ILE A 117 8.86 4.57 2.04
CA ILE A 117 7.71 3.66 2.21
C ILE A 117 6.99 3.46 0.88
N ASN A 118 6.68 4.53 0.17
CA ASN A 118 5.93 4.43 -1.08
C ASN A 118 6.72 3.73 -2.19
N LEU A 119 8.04 3.86 -2.21
CA LEU A 119 8.92 3.09 -3.09
C LEU A 119 8.96 1.60 -2.69
N SER A 120 8.92 1.29 -1.41
CA SER A 120 8.84 -0.09 -0.93
C SER A 120 7.51 -0.74 -1.35
N ILE A 121 6.42 0.02 -1.28
CA ILE A 121 5.11 -0.41 -1.79
C ILE A 121 5.12 -0.59 -3.29
N PHE A 122 5.70 0.34 -4.06
CA PHE A 122 5.84 0.19 -5.50
C PHE A 122 6.51 -1.14 -5.88
N LYS A 123 7.66 -1.45 -5.24
CA LYS A 123 8.39 -2.70 -5.45
C LYS A 123 7.53 -3.92 -5.10
N TRP A 124 6.80 -3.83 -3.99
CA TRP A 124 5.90 -4.89 -3.55
C TRP A 124 4.72 -5.12 -4.50
N LEU A 125 3.99 -4.08 -4.90
CA LEU A 125 2.89 -4.15 -5.86
C LEU A 125 3.36 -4.69 -7.21
N LYS A 126 4.50 -4.20 -7.71
CA LYS A 126 5.12 -4.70 -8.93
C LYS A 126 5.39 -6.20 -8.85
N SER A 127 5.92 -6.68 -7.72
CA SER A 127 6.20 -8.10 -7.49
C SER A 127 4.96 -8.99 -7.45
N ILE A 128 3.80 -8.45 -7.05
CA ILE A 128 2.53 -9.18 -7.06
C ILE A 128 1.98 -9.25 -8.47
N ILE A 129 1.93 -8.11 -9.16
CA ILE A 129 1.34 -7.98 -10.50
C ILE A 129 2.18 -8.71 -11.56
N SER A 130 3.51 -8.79 -11.41
CA SER A 130 4.39 -9.44 -12.39
C SER A 130 4.43 -10.96 -12.28
N LYS A 131 3.82 -11.58 -11.25
CA LYS A 131 3.78 -13.04 -11.16
C LYS A 131 2.75 -13.56 -12.17
N PRO A 132 3.11 -14.55 -13.02
CA PRO A 132 2.16 -15.14 -13.96
C PRO A 132 1.02 -15.78 -13.17
N TYR A 133 -0.22 -15.51 -13.59
CA TYR A 133 -1.42 -16.20 -13.10
C TYR A 133 -1.30 -17.67 -13.52
N ILE A 134 -0.84 -18.53 -12.62
CA ILE A 134 -0.99 -19.97 -12.80
C ILE A 134 -2.43 -20.29 -12.42
N PHE A 135 -3.29 -20.51 -13.43
CA PHE A 135 -4.57 -21.17 -13.21
C PHE A 135 -4.28 -22.59 -12.71
N GLN A 136 -4.76 -22.90 -11.50
CA GLN A 136 -4.97 -24.27 -11.03
C GLN A 136 -6.45 -24.44 -10.77
#